data_AF-A0A971JV59-F1
#
_entry.id   AF-A0A971JV59-F1
#
_cell.length_a   1.000
_cell.length_b   1.000
_cell.length_c   1.000
_cell.angle_alpha   90.00
_cell.angle_beta   90.00
_cell.angle_gamma   90.00
#
_symmetry.space_group_name_H-M   'P 1'
#
loop_
_entity.id
_entity.type
_entity.pdbx_description
1 polymer ?
#
loop_
_entity_poly.entity_id
_entity_poly.type
_entity_poly.pdbx_seq_one_letter_code
_entity_poly.pdbx_strand_id
1 'polypeptide(L)'
;MTSTPRPRAASDPRGPEGSDASLRAALETERLANARLRQETERQQALLRRRSVRAVLSLDRRSRTARARARREVQRGRRRLSRLRLLLAATPHRSDLPARRQHLEALGRTMPGAPPDERSVTMVVVVDEGPAVVPDTGDRSVEVVVVLGSGVEAPPDGPDVQVIRAGHKTPVAAARQAASRATGELLLFTRSTTVPLVDGWLDHLSGALDGDVVATVPLLVHPERAPRDATPHDLRTRSLGLDVRDVDGTPEVVARAAG
;
A
#
# COMPACT_ATOMS: atom_id res chain seq x y z
N MET A 1 -46.72 -17.39 -35.61
CA MET A 1 -46.04 -18.09 -36.72
C MET A 1 -45.35 -17.07 -37.60
N THR A 2 -44.06 -16.82 -37.39
CA THR A 2 -43.20 -16.03 -38.28
C THR A 2 -41.77 -16.53 -38.07
N SER A 3 -41.34 -17.42 -38.98
CA SER A 3 -40.03 -18.07 -38.97
C SER A 3 -39.06 -17.23 -39.79
N THR A 4 -38.04 -16.66 -39.13
CA THR A 4 -36.98 -15.88 -39.77
C THR A 4 -35.89 -16.83 -40.29
N PRO A 5 -35.49 -16.76 -41.58
CA PRO A 5 -34.51 -17.69 -42.12
C PRO A 5 -33.08 -17.32 -41.67
N ARG A 6 -32.36 -18.32 -41.18
CA ARG A 6 -30.94 -18.25 -40.83
C ARG A 6 -30.09 -18.08 -42.09
N PRO A 7 -29.10 -17.15 -42.13
CA PRO A 7 -28.21 -17.02 -43.28
C PRO A 7 -27.30 -18.25 -43.39
N ARG A 8 -27.25 -18.82 -44.60
CA ARG A 8 -26.33 -19.90 -44.99
C ARG A 8 -24.89 -19.42 -44.82
N ALA A 9 -24.10 -20.21 -44.10
CA ALA A 9 -22.65 -20.06 -44.03
C ALA A 9 -22.08 -20.10 -45.46
N ALA A 10 -21.45 -19.01 -45.88
CA ALA A 10 -20.66 -18.97 -47.09
C ALA A 10 -19.48 -19.95 -46.92
N SER A 11 -19.53 -21.03 -47.69
CA SER A 11 -18.43 -21.96 -47.88
C SER A 11 -17.24 -21.20 -48.48
N ASP A 12 -16.19 -21.04 -47.67
CA ASP A 12 -14.91 -20.45 -48.04
C ASP A 12 -14.25 -21.30 -49.16
N PRO A 13 -13.98 -20.74 -50.36
CA PRO A 13 -13.56 -21.53 -51.53
C PRO A 13 -12.07 -21.90 -51.52
N ARG A 14 -11.40 -21.90 -50.37
CA ARG A 14 -9.98 -22.22 -50.28
C ARG A 14 -9.78 -23.72 -50.12
N GLY A 15 -9.64 -24.42 -51.25
CA GLY A 15 -9.22 -25.81 -51.28
C GLY A 15 -7.88 -26.07 -50.58
N PRO A 16 -7.60 -27.32 -50.18
CA PRO A 16 -6.43 -27.70 -49.37
C PRO A 16 -5.07 -27.34 -50.01
N GLU A 17 -5.01 -27.15 -51.33
CA GLU A 17 -3.79 -26.76 -52.05
C GLU A 17 -3.33 -25.32 -51.75
N GLY A 18 -4.27 -24.40 -51.45
CA GLY A 18 -3.94 -23.03 -51.04
C GLY A 18 -3.37 -22.96 -49.63
N SER A 19 -3.73 -23.92 -48.78
CA SER A 19 -3.20 -24.05 -47.41
C SER A 19 -1.74 -24.45 -47.42
N ASP A 20 -1.35 -25.43 -48.25
CA ASP A 20 0.03 -25.91 -48.33
C ASP A 20 0.99 -24.86 -48.92
N ALA A 21 0.56 -24.13 -49.95
CA ALA A 21 1.35 -23.05 -50.53
C ALA A 21 1.51 -21.87 -49.54
N SER A 22 0.44 -21.51 -48.83
CA SER A 22 0.48 -20.46 -47.80
C SER A 22 1.36 -20.83 -46.62
N LEU A 23 1.37 -22.11 -46.21
CA LEU A 23 2.15 -22.59 -45.08
C LEU A 23 3.65 -22.66 -45.42
N ARG A 24 3.98 -23.03 -46.66
CA ARG A 24 5.37 -22.95 -47.17
C ARG A 24 5.88 -21.51 -47.22
N ALA A 25 5.06 -20.57 -47.73
CA ALA A 25 5.42 -19.16 -47.75
C ALA A 25 5.61 -18.58 -46.33
N ALA A 26 4.77 -18.98 -45.37
CA ALA A 26 4.93 -18.58 -43.97
C ALA A 26 6.24 -19.12 -43.36
N LEU A 27 6.56 -20.40 -43.59
CA LEU A 27 7.81 -21.02 -43.12
C LEU A 27 9.06 -20.38 -43.74
N GLU A 28 9.02 -19.99 -45.01
CA GLU A 28 10.12 -19.26 -45.65
C GLU A 28 10.31 -17.87 -45.03
N THR A 29 9.21 -17.19 -44.72
CA THR A 29 9.25 -15.87 -44.07
C THR A 29 9.86 -15.96 -42.66
N GLU A 30 9.49 -16.98 -41.88
CA GLU A 30 10.09 -17.23 -40.57
C GLU A 30 11.56 -17.63 -40.65
N ARG A 31 11.96 -18.43 -41.65
CA ARG A 31 13.37 -18.79 -41.87
C ARG A 31 14.21 -17.56 -42.18
N LEU A 32 13.71 -16.65 -43.02
CA LEU A 32 14.39 -15.39 -43.34
C LEU A 32 14.48 -14.46 -42.12
N ALA A 33 13.42 -14.37 -41.31
CA ALA A 33 13.43 -13.58 -40.07
C ALA A 33 14.46 -14.12 -39.07
N ASN A 34 14.49 -15.45 -38.86
CA ASN A 34 15.46 -16.10 -37.99
C ASN A 34 16.91 -15.94 -38.49
N ALA A 35 17.13 -16.00 -39.81
CA ALA A 35 18.45 -15.78 -40.39
C ALA A 35 18.94 -14.35 -40.15
N ARG A 36 18.07 -13.33 -40.30
CA ARG A 36 18.40 -11.94 -39.99
C ARG A 36 18.77 -11.76 -38.52
N LEU A 37 17.99 -12.35 -37.61
CA LEU A 37 18.23 -12.24 -36.17
C LEU A 37 19.55 -12.90 -35.74
N ARG A 38 19.91 -14.03 -36.35
CA ARG A 38 21.23 -14.66 -36.17
C ARG A 38 22.35 -13.76 -36.67
N GLN A 39 22.20 -13.17 -37.86
CA GLN A 39 23.20 -12.26 -38.43
C GLN A 39 23.38 -10.99 -37.57
N GLU A 40 22.31 -10.43 -37.02
CA GLU A 40 22.38 -9.30 -36.09
C GLU A 40 23.06 -9.69 -34.78
N THR A 41 22.74 -10.87 -34.25
CA THR A 41 23.37 -11.40 -33.04
C THR A 41 24.87 -11.61 -33.25
N GLU A 42 25.28 -12.16 -34.40
CA GLU A 42 26.68 -12.34 -34.77
C GLU A 42 27.40 -10.99 -34.93
N ARG A 43 26.75 -10.00 -35.56
CA ARG A 43 27.29 -8.63 -35.67
C ARG A 43 27.46 -7.99 -34.30
N GLN A 44 26.47 -8.11 -33.41
CA GLN A 44 26.56 -7.60 -32.03
C GLN A 44 27.68 -8.32 -31.25
N GLN A 45 27.79 -9.64 -31.36
CA GLN A 45 28.88 -10.39 -30.74
C GLN A 45 30.25 -10.02 -31.30
N ALA A 46 30.37 -9.79 -32.61
CA ALA A 46 31.60 -9.34 -33.25
C ALA A 46 32.01 -7.94 -32.76
N LEU A 47 31.06 -7.02 -32.59
CA LEU A 47 31.29 -5.71 -32.00
C LEU A 47 31.73 -5.81 -30.54
N LEU A 48 31.08 -6.64 -29.72
CA LEU A 48 31.46 -6.89 -28.33
C LEU A 48 32.85 -7.55 -28.19
N ARG A 49 33.29 -8.32 -29.20
CA ARG A 49 34.63 -8.92 -29.24
C ARG A 49 35.74 -7.92 -29.56
N ARG A 50 35.44 -6.72 -30.07
CA ARG A 50 36.45 -5.68 -30.34
C ARG A 50 37.13 -5.24 -29.02
N ARG A 51 38.46 -5.12 -29.05
CA ARG A 51 39.27 -4.79 -27.87
C ARG A 51 38.86 -3.46 -27.21
N SER A 52 38.48 -2.47 -28.01
CA SER A 52 37.96 -1.18 -27.54
C SER A 52 36.67 -1.31 -26.73
N VAL A 53 35.73 -2.16 -27.17
CA VAL A 53 34.45 -2.39 -26.47
C VAL A 53 34.68 -3.13 -25.15
N ARG A 54 35.60 -4.10 -25.10
CA ARG A 54 35.98 -4.75 -23.82
C ARG A 54 36.68 -3.77 -22.86
N ALA A 55 37.50 -2.86 -23.38
CA ALA A 55 38.13 -1.82 -22.57
C ALA A 55 37.08 -0.89 -21.95
N VAL A 56 36.13 -0.41 -22.75
CA VAL A 56 35.01 0.43 -22.27
C VAL A 56 34.13 -0.30 -21.26
N LEU A 57 33.77 -1.57 -21.53
CA LEU A 57 32.94 -2.37 -20.60
C LEU A 57 33.67 -2.72 -19.30
N SER A 58 34.99 -2.92 -19.34
CA SER A 58 35.78 -3.15 -18.12
C SER A 58 35.94 -1.87 -17.29
N LEU A 59 36.05 -0.71 -17.94
CA LEU A 59 36.02 0.60 -17.30
C LEU A 59 34.63 0.92 -16.71
N ASP A 60 33.54 0.54 -17.39
CA ASP A 60 32.19 0.63 -16.86
C ASP A 60 32.00 -0.29 -15.65
N ARG A 61 32.45 -1.55 -15.72
CA ARG A 61 32.40 -2.48 -14.57
C ARG A 61 33.20 -1.98 -13.36
N ARG A 62 34.39 -1.41 -13.58
CA ARG A 62 35.20 -0.81 -12.50
C ARG A 62 34.56 0.44 -11.91
N SER A 63 33.89 1.25 -12.73
CA SER A 63 33.21 2.46 -12.26
C SER A 63 31.83 2.20 -11.63
N ARG A 64 31.21 1.04 -11.84
CA ARG A 64 29.92 0.67 -11.20
C ARG A 64 29.98 0.68 -9.68
N THR A 65 31.04 0.16 -9.08
CA THR A 65 31.20 0.17 -7.61
C THR A 65 31.39 1.58 -7.07
N ALA A 66 32.19 2.40 -7.76
CA ALA A 66 32.39 3.81 -7.43
C ALA A 66 31.09 4.62 -7.55
N ARG A 67 30.35 4.46 -8.66
CA ARG A 67 29.04 5.10 -8.87
C ARG A 67 28.00 4.62 -7.84
N ALA A 68 28.01 3.34 -7.48
CA ALA A 68 27.13 2.81 -6.44
C ALA A 68 27.44 3.41 -5.06
N ARG A 69 28.73 3.54 -4.70
CA ARG A 69 29.16 4.24 -3.47
C ARG A 69 28.78 5.71 -3.49
N ALA A 70 29.09 6.42 -4.56
CA ALA A 70 28.71 7.83 -4.74
C ALA A 70 27.19 8.03 -4.65
N ARG A 71 26.38 7.16 -5.29
CA ARG A 71 24.92 7.20 -5.15
C ARG A 71 24.45 6.98 -3.71
N ARG A 72 25.06 6.03 -2.98
CA ARG A 72 24.74 5.79 -1.55
C ARG A 72 25.10 7.00 -0.70
N GLU A 73 26.24 7.64 -0.94
CA GLU A 73 26.67 8.84 -0.22
C GLU A 73 25.78 10.05 -0.53
N VAL A 74 25.44 10.27 -1.80
CA VAL A 74 24.48 11.30 -2.21
C VAL A 74 23.11 11.04 -1.60
N GLN A 75 22.63 9.80 -1.56
CA GLN A 75 21.38 9.45 -0.90
C GLN A 75 21.44 9.68 0.61
N ARG A 76 22.55 9.34 1.28
CA ARG A 76 22.76 9.64 2.71
C ARG A 76 22.77 11.15 2.96
N GLY A 77 23.47 11.93 2.13
CA GLY A 77 23.51 13.39 2.19
C GLY A 77 22.13 14.01 2.00
N ARG A 78 21.39 13.59 0.97
CA ARG A 78 20.00 14.01 0.74
C ARG A 78 19.10 13.66 1.91
N ARG A 79 19.19 12.45 2.48
CA ARG A 79 18.43 12.07 3.67
C ARG A 79 18.75 12.96 4.88
N ARG A 80 20.02 13.28 5.09
CA ARG A 80 20.45 14.20 6.17
C ARG A 80 19.90 15.61 5.95
N LEU A 81 20.02 16.15 4.74
CA LEU A 81 19.48 17.48 4.39
C LEU A 81 17.95 17.54 4.47
N SER A 82 17.25 16.50 4.02
CA SER A 82 15.79 16.40 4.17
C SER A 82 15.39 16.35 5.65
N ARG A 83 16.10 15.58 6.49
CA ARG A 83 15.87 15.60 7.94
C ARG A 83 16.11 16.98 8.54
N LEU A 84 17.18 17.66 8.14
CA LEU A 84 17.54 18.97 8.68
C LEU A 84 16.51 20.05 8.27
N ARG A 85 16.07 20.04 7.01
CA ARG A 85 14.96 20.90 6.53
C ARG A 85 13.65 20.61 7.26
N LEU A 86 13.30 19.35 7.47
CA LEU A 86 12.09 18.97 8.21
C LEU A 86 12.18 19.36 9.68
N LEU A 87 13.35 19.22 10.32
CA LEU A 87 13.57 19.65 11.70
C LEU A 87 13.42 21.16 11.86
N LEU A 88 13.87 21.94 10.88
CA LEU A 88 13.74 23.41 10.83
C LEU A 88 12.31 23.85 10.49
N ALA A 89 11.60 23.12 9.63
CA ALA A 89 10.19 23.39 9.34
C ALA A 89 9.27 23.00 10.50
N ALA A 90 9.64 22.00 11.30
CA ALA A 90 8.87 21.55 12.45
C ALA A 90 9.09 22.40 13.72
N THR A 91 10.13 23.24 13.78
CA THR A 91 10.48 24.04 14.96
C THR A 91 9.35 24.93 15.52
N PRO A 92 8.56 25.66 14.70
CA PRO A 92 7.45 26.46 15.24
C PRO A 92 6.23 25.65 15.69
N HIS A 93 6.21 24.31 15.51
CA HIS A 93 5.12 23.43 15.95
C HIS A 93 5.56 22.45 17.06
N ARG A 94 6.68 22.74 17.72
CA ARG A 94 7.28 21.85 18.75
C ARG A 94 6.65 21.95 20.14
N SER A 95 5.92 23.01 20.46
CA SER A 95 5.61 23.34 21.86
C SER A 95 4.25 22.88 22.37
N ASP A 96 3.36 22.30 21.55
CA ASP A 96 1.99 22.07 22.02
C ASP A 96 1.34 20.74 21.57
N LEU A 97 2.14 19.71 21.33
CA LEU A 97 1.60 18.40 20.94
C LEU A 97 0.82 17.70 22.06
N PRO A 98 1.27 17.69 23.34
CA PRO A 98 0.46 17.16 24.43
C PRO A 98 -0.87 17.91 24.61
N ALA A 99 -0.86 19.25 24.50
CA ALA A 99 -2.09 20.02 24.57
C ALA A 99 -2.98 19.76 23.36
N ARG A 100 -2.40 19.53 22.17
CA ARG A 100 -3.16 19.11 20.99
C ARG A 100 -3.82 17.76 21.19
N ARG A 101 -3.12 16.78 21.76
CA ARG A 101 -3.72 15.48 22.10
C ARG A 101 -4.86 15.66 23.10
N GLN A 102 -4.62 16.42 24.18
CA GLN A 102 -5.67 16.74 25.17
C GLN A 102 -6.85 17.48 24.53
N HIS A 103 -6.60 18.38 23.59
CA HIS A 103 -7.63 19.10 22.86
C HIS A 103 -8.44 18.16 21.97
N LEU A 104 -7.80 17.25 21.23
CA LEU A 104 -8.50 16.25 20.42
C LEU A 104 -9.27 15.25 21.28
N GLU A 105 -8.73 14.85 22.44
CA GLU A 105 -9.47 14.04 23.42
C GLU A 105 -10.67 14.80 23.98
N ALA A 106 -10.52 16.10 24.27
CA ALA A 106 -11.60 16.96 24.74
C ALA A 106 -12.70 17.13 23.68
N LEU A 107 -12.33 17.42 22.42
CA LEU A 107 -13.24 17.45 21.28
C LEU A 107 -13.94 16.09 21.11
N GLY A 108 -13.18 15.02 21.27
CA GLY A 108 -13.67 13.66 21.27
C GLY A 108 -14.80 13.41 22.27
N ARG A 109 -14.63 13.89 23.51
CA ARG A 109 -15.65 13.77 24.57
C ARG A 109 -16.87 14.67 24.35
N THR A 110 -16.72 15.77 23.60
CA THR A 110 -17.86 16.63 23.25
C THR A 110 -18.64 16.14 22.04
N MET A 111 -18.09 15.21 21.25
CA MET A 111 -18.85 14.60 20.17
C MET A 111 -20.01 13.79 20.77
N PRO A 112 -21.24 13.95 20.25
CA PRO A 112 -22.36 13.13 20.69
C PRO A 112 -22.01 11.67 20.41
N GLY A 113 -22.17 10.80 21.41
CA GLY A 113 -21.91 9.37 21.25
C GLY A 113 -22.70 8.83 20.06
N ALA A 114 -22.02 8.08 19.18
CA ALA A 114 -22.72 7.37 18.12
C ALA A 114 -23.71 6.37 18.74
N PRO A 115 -24.93 6.23 18.18
CA PRO A 115 -25.80 5.14 18.58
C PRO A 115 -25.08 3.81 18.30
N PRO A 116 -25.28 2.79 19.14
CA PRO A 116 -24.67 1.49 18.93
C PRO A 116 -25.09 0.94 17.58
N ASP A 117 -24.12 0.48 16.80
CA ASP A 117 -24.35 -0.12 15.50
C ASP A 117 -24.31 -1.64 15.64
N GLU A 118 -25.44 -2.29 15.35
CA GLU A 118 -25.60 -3.74 15.55
C GLU A 118 -24.85 -4.58 14.51
N ARG A 119 -24.37 -3.97 13.42
CA ARG A 119 -23.65 -4.68 12.37
C ARG A 119 -22.39 -5.33 12.92
N SER A 120 -22.17 -6.57 12.55
CA SER A 120 -20.97 -7.33 12.93
C SER A 120 -19.72 -6.77 12.24
N VAL A 121 -18.63 -6.58 12.98
CA VAL A 121 -17.35 -6.08 12.46
C VAL A 121 -16.30 -7.17 12.58
N THR A 122 -15.57 -7.45 11.51
CA THR A 122 -14.30 -8.19 11.56
C THR A 122 -13.13 -7.23 11.43
N MET A 123 -12.24 -7.24 12.42
CA MET A 123 -11.03 -6.45 12.43
C MET A 123 -9.85 -7.23 11.85
N VAL A 124 -9.30 -6.74 10.75
CA VAL A 124 -8.06 -7.25 10.15
C VAL A 124 -6.88 -6.43 10.66
N VAL A 125 -6.07 -7.02 11.54
CA VAL A 125 -4.89 -6.38 12.13
C VAL A 125 -3.64 -6.84 11.40
N VAL A 126 -2.93 -5.93 10.73
CA VAL A 126 -1.68 -6.25 10.04
C VAL A 126 -0.47 -5.92 10.93
N VAL A 127 0.38 -6.93 11.16
CA VAL A 127 1.56 -6.84 12.00
C VAL A 127 2.80 -7.19 11.18
N ASP A 128 3.49 -6.15 10.70
CA ASP A 128 4.72 -6.31 9.92
C ASP A 128 5.97 -6.37 10.81
N GLU A 129 5.93 -5.72 11.97
CA GLU A 129 7.04 -5.60 12.92
C GLU A 129 6.51 -5.36 14.35
N GLY A 130 7.28 -5.80 15.34
CA GLY A 130 6.93 -5.62 16.76
C GLY A 130 5.90 -6.63 17.28
N PRO A 131 5.42 -6.45 18.52
CA PRO A 131 4.43 -7.35 19.10
C PRO A 131 3.09 -7.20 18.39
N ALA A 132 2.41 -8.33 18.18
CA ALA A 132 1.04 -8.34 17.75
C ALA A 132 0.14 -7.93 18.92
N VAL A 133 -0.32 -6.67 18.89
CA VAL A 133 -1.29 -6.14 19.84
C VAL A 133 -2.60 -5.93 19.09
N VAL A 134 -3.69 -6.44 19.65
CA VAL A 134 -5.04 -6.20 19.15
C VAL A 134 -5.51 -4.86 19.73
N PRO A 135 -5.94 -3.90 18.89
CA PRO A 135 -6.50 -2.65 19.38
C PRO A 135 -7.71 -2.89 20.28
N ASP A 136 -7.88 -2.04 21.30
CA ASP A 136 -9.04 -2.08 22.18
C ASP A 136 -10.32 -1.79 21.38
N THR A 137 -11.26 -2.73 21.43
CA THR A 137 -12.58 -2.67 20.79
C THR A 137 -13.66 -2.13 21.73
N GLY A 138 -13.31 -1.82 22.98
CA GLY A 138 -14.28 -1.56 24.03
C GLY A 138 -15.18 -2.77 24.26
N ASP A 139 -16.46 -2.52 24.52
CA ASP A 139 -17.44 -3.56 24.83
C ASP A 139 -17.98 -4.31 23.59
N ARG A 140 -17.53 -3.96 22.38
CA ARG A 140 -18.03 -4.58 21.15
C ARG A 140 -17.36 -5.94 20.95
N SER A 141 -18.18 -6.98 20.77
CA SER A 141 -17.71 -8.29 20.32
C SER A 141 -17.27 -8.18 18.86
N VAL A 142 -15.97 -8.31 18.61
CA VAL A 142 -15.38 -8.15 17.27
C VAL A 142 -14.57 -9.39 16.95
N GLU A 143 -14.82 -9.99 15.79
CA GLU A 143 -13.95 -11.02 15.25
C GLU A 143 -12.62 -10.38 14.86
N VAL A 144 -11.49 -10.89 15.34
CA VAL A 144 -10.17 -10.32 15.05
C VAL A 144 -9.35 -11.29 14.22
N VAL A 145 -8.98 -10.89 13.02
CA VAL A 145 -8.06 -11.64 12.15
C VAL A 145 -6.70 -10.94 12.15
N VAL A 146 -5.72 -11.55 12.83
CA VAL A 146 -4.37 -11.02 12.94
C VAL A 146 -3.48 -11.60 11.85
N VAL A 147 -2.92 -10.73 11.01
CA VAL A 147 -2.01 -11.07 9.93
C VAL A 147 -0.58 -10.81 10.37
N LEU A 148 0.19 -11.88 10.53
CA LEU A 148 1.58 -11.82 10.98
C LEU A 148 2.56 -11.84 9.81
N GLY A 149 3.46 -10.86 9.80
CA GLY A 149 4.67 -10.85 8.99
C GLY A 149 5.64 -11.97 9.38
N SER A 150 6.67 -12.17 8.54
CA SER A 150 7.70 -13.18 8.81
C SER A 150 8.49 -12.85 10.07
N GLY A 151 8.56 -13.80 11.01
CA GLY A 151 9.35 -13.65 12.25
C GLY A 151 8.66 -12.86 13.36
N VAL A 152 7.39 -12.51 13.19
CA VAL A 152 6.58 -11.85 14.22
C VAL A 152 5.95 -12.90 15.14
N GLU A 153 5.99 -12.64 16.44
CA GLU A 153 5.35 -13.48 17.45
C GLU A 153 3.83 -13.30 17.41
N ALA A 154 3.10 -14.41 17.56
CA ALA A 154 1.64 -14.37 17.58
C ALA A 154 1.14 -13.70 18.87
N PRO A 155 -0.01 -13.01 18.82
CA PRO A 155 -0.66 -12.57 20.05
C PRO A 155 -1.07 -13.81 20.87
N PRO A 156 -1.28 -13.65 22.19
CA PRO A 156 -1.86 -14.71 23.00
C PRO A 156 -3.22 -15.15 22.42
N ASP A 157 -3.48 -16.46 22.46
CA ASP A 157 -4.71 -17.04 21.94
C ASP A 157 -5.93 -16.47 22.70
N GLY A 158 -6.97 -16.11 21.95
CA GLY A 158 -8.25 -15.64 22.45
C GLY A 158 -9.39 -16.22 21.63
N PRO A 159 -10.60 -16.37 22.21
CA PRO A 159 -11.74 -17.04 21.54
C PRO A 159 -12.13 -16.37 20.21
N ASP A 160 -11.92 -15.06 20.11
CA ASP A 160 -12.31 -14.26 18.94
C ASP A 160 -11.10 -13.85 18.06
N VAL A 161 -9.93 -14.47 18.27
CA VAL A 161 -8.69 -14.12 17.55
C VAL A 161 -8.27 -15.24 16.61
N GLN A 162 -8.38 -14.99 15.30
CA GLN A 162 -7.82 -15.85 14.26
C GLN A 162 -6.45 -15.32 13.82
N VAL A 163 -5.42 -16.16 13.89
CA VAL A 163 -4.06 -15.80 13.44
C VAL A 163 -3.76 -16.37 12.05
N ILE A 164 -3.34 -15.50 11.13
CA ILE A 164 -2.89 -15.84 9.77
C ILE A 164 -1.43 -15.46 9.59
N ARG A 165 -0.58 -16.43 9.26
CA ARG A 165 0.82 -16.17 8.91
C ARG A 165 0.94 -15.81 7.42
N ALA A 166 1.40 -14.60 7.12
CA ALA A 166 1.54 -14.09 5.76
C ALA A 166 2.72 -14.72 5.00
N GLY A 167 3.75 -15.21 5.71
CA GLY A 167 4.97 -15.74 5.10
C GLY A 167 5.66 -14.67 4.25
N HIS A 168 5.90 -14.96 2.97
CA HIS A 168 6.52 -14.05 2.00
C HIS A 168 5.54 -13.12 1.27
N LYS A 169 4.25 -13.13 1.64
CA LYS A 169 3.24 -12.27 1.00
C LYS A 169 3.46 -10.80 1.36
N THR A 170 3.05 -9.91 0.47
CA THR A 170 2.98 -8.48 0.78
C THR A 170 1.87 -8.21 1.81
N PRO A 171 1.96 -7.13 2.62
CA PRO A 171 0.93 -6.78 3.60
C PRO A 171 -0.49 -6.70 2.99
N VAL A 172 -0.60 -6.13 1.79
CA VAL A 172 -1.88 -6.02 1.05
C VAL A 172 -2.44 -7.40 0.66
N ALA A 173 -1.59 -8.29 0.13
CA ALA A 173 -2.04 -9.63 -0.25
C ALA A 173 -2.47 -10.45 0.97
N ALA A 174 -1.81 -10.24 2.10
CA ALA A 174 -2.11 -10.91 3.35
C ALA A 174 -3.41 -10.36 3.99
N ALA A 175 -3.60 -9.05 3.99
CA ALA A 175 -4.86 -8.42 4.40
C ALA A 175 -6.05 -8.87 3.53
N ARG A 176 -5.86 -9.01 2.21
CA ARG A 176 -6.92 -9.55 1.32
C ARG A 176 -7.28 -11.00 1.67
N GLN A 177 -6.29 -11.82 2.00
CA GLN A 177 -6.54 -13.18 2.45
C GLN A 177 -7.30 -13.21 3.79
N ALA A 178 -6.94 -12.33 4.73
CA ALA A 178 -7.67 -12.19 5.99
C ALA A 178 -9.12 -11.76 5.75
N ALA A 179 -9.34 -10.75 4.92
CA ALA A 179 -10.68 -10.30 4.53
C ALA A 179 -11.54 -11.42 3.93
N SER A 180 -10.95 -12.34 3.15
CA SER A 180 -11.70 -13.48 2.58
C SER A 180 -12.15 -14.53 3.61
N ARG A 181 -11.69 -14.45 4.86
CA ARG A 181 -12.08 -15.33 5.96
C ARG A 181 -12.98 -14.66 6.99
N ALA A 182 -13.12 -13.35 6.90
CA ALA A 182 -13.96 -12.57 7.79
C ALA A 182 -15.42 -12.99 7.67
N THR A 183 -16.10 -13.03 8.81
CA THR A 183 -17.53 -13.39 8.89
C THR A 183 -18.43 -12.19 9.18
N GLY A 184 -17.86 -11.08 9.65
CA GLY A 184 -18.57 -9.85 9.92
C GLY A 184 -19.06 -9.14 8.66
N GLU A 185 -20.13 -8.38 8.81
CA GLU A 185 -20.72 -7.54 7.76
C GLU A 185 -19.79 -6.40 7.33
N LEU A 186 -18.99 -5.88 8.26
CA LEU A 186 -18.04 -4.79 8.02
C LEU A 186 -16.60 -5.25 8.24
N LEU A 187 -15.69 -4.69 7.44
CA LEU A 187 -14.26 -4.93 7.56
C LEU A 187 -13.55 -3.68 8.08
N LEU A 188 -12.80 -3.84 9.16
CA LEU A 188 -11.90 -2.81 9.67
C LEU A 188 -10.45 -3.23 9.44
N PHE A 189 -9.73 -2.47 8.61
CA PHE A 189 -8.29 -2.67 8.43
C PHE A 189 -7.51 -1.75 9.35
N THR A 190 -6.66 -2.31 10.21
CA THR A 190 -5.87 -1.54 11.16
C THR A 190 -4.47 -2.13 11.37
N ARG A 191 -3.60 -1.35 12.00
CA ARG A 191 -2.26 -1.80 12.44
C ARG A 191 -2.31 -2.15 13.93
N SER A 192 -1.46 -3.09 14.35
CA SER A 192 -1.32 -3.44 15.78
C SER A 192 -0.89 -2.29 16.68
N THR A 193 -0.30 -1.24 16.11
CA THR A 193 0.14 -0.06 16.86
C THR A 193 -0.93 1.03 16.97
N THR A 194 -2.14 0.76 16.50
CA THR A 194 -3.24 1.74 16.50
C THR A 194 -3.95 1.68 17.85
N VAL A 195 -4.14 2.84 18.47
CA VAL A 195 -4.85 2.97 19.74
C VAL A 195 -5.96 4.00 19.53
N PRO A 196 -7.23 3.68 19.87
CA PRO A 196 -8.31 4.65 19.77
C PRO A 196 -8.09 5.81 20.74
N LEU A 197 -8.55 6.99 20.36
CA LEU A 197 -8.45 8.19 21.20
C LEU A 197 -9.69 8.40 22.08
N VAL A 198 -10.83 7.86 21.64
CA VAL A 198 -12.14 8.04 22.24
C VAL A 198 -12.85 6.70 22.31
N ASP A 199 -13.74 6.55 23.30
CA ASP A 199 -14.63 5.41 23.42
C ASP A 199 -15.69 5.44 22.30
N GLY A 200 -16.30 4.28 22.00
CA GLY A 200 -17.33 4.17 20.95
C GLY A 200 -16.84 4.50 19.53
N TRP A 201 -15.52 4.64 19.32
CA TRP A 201 -14.93 5.04 18.05
C TRP A 201 -15.34 4.13 16.88
N LEU A 202 -15.59 2.85 17.16
CA LEU A 202 -15.99 1.89 16.15
C LEU A 202 -17.43 2.10 15.70
N ASP A 203 -18.32 2.49 16.62
CA ASP A 203 -19.72 2.84 16.31
C ASP A 203 -19.80 4.14 15.50
N HIS A 204 -18.92 5.10 15.79
CA HIS A 204 -18.77 6.29 14.94
C HIS A 204 -18.36 5.95 13.51
N LEU A 205 -17.39 5.05 13.34
CA LEU A 205 -16.92 4.66 12.00
C LEU A 205 -17.95 3.82 11.25
N SER A 206 -18.59 2.87 11.93
CA SER A 206 -19.57 1.99 11.31
C SER A 206 -20.87 2.73 11.02
N GLY A 207 -21.37 3.55 11.95
CA GLY A 207 -22.58 4.36 11.76
C GLY A 207 -22.46 5.37 10.61
N ALA A 208 -21.25 5.84 10.29
CA ALA A 208 -21.01 6.69 9.13
C ALA A 208 -21.04 5.94 7.78
N LEU A 209 -21.05 4.60 7.78
CA LEU A 209 -21.28 3.77 6.61
C LEU A 209 -22.79 3.58 6.40
N ASP A 210 -23.44 4.53 5.75
CA ASP A 210 -24.85 4.45 5.38
C ASP A 210 -25.05 4.79 3.88
N GLY A 211 -26.13 4.28 3.30
CA GLY A 211 -26.49 4.46 1.89
C GLY A 211 -25.37 4.06 0.93
N ASP A 212 -24.85 5.04 0.18
CA ASP A 212 -23.83 4.84 -0.85
C ASP A 212 -22.38 4.93 -0.32
N VAL A 213 -22.18 5.08 1.00
CA VAL A 213 -20.84 5.20 1.60
C VAL A 213 -20.22 3.82 1.77
N VAL A 214 -19.21 3.52 0.94
CA VAL A 214 -18.53 2.21 0.92
C VAL A 214 -17.34 2.10 1.88
N ALA A 215 -16.86 3.22 2.43
CA ALA A 215 -15.72 3.25 3.35
C ALA A 215 -15.68 4.53 4.19
N THR A 216 -15.27 4.37 5.45
CA THR A 216 -14.98 5.46 6.40
C THR A 216 -13.54 5.31 6.87
N VAL A 217 -12.89 6.43 7.18
CA VAL A 217 -11.51 6.45 7.65
C VAL A 217 -11.42 7.35 8.88
N PRO A 218 -10.88 6.87 10.01
CA PRO A 218 -10.68 7.73 11.17
C PRO A 218 -9.62 8.78 10.88
N LEU A 219 -9.69 9.91 11.59
CA LEU A 219 -8.57 10.83 11.62
C LEU A 219 -7.38 10.17 12.32
N LEU A 220 -6.32 9.87 11.55
CA LEU A 220 -5.11 9.27 12.09
C LEU A 220 -4.22 10.33 12.75
N VAL A 221 -4.09 10.25 14.07
CA VAL A 221 -3.18 11.07 14.84
C VAL A 221 -1.87 10.32 15.03
N HIS A 222 -0.75 10.92 14.62
CA HIS A 222 0.55 10.28 14.76
C HIS A 222 0.93 10.18 16.25
N PRO A 223 1.44 9.02 16.72
CA PRO A 223 1.88 8.89 18.11
C PRO A 223 2.98 9.91 18.43
N GLU A 224 2.92 10.42 19.67
CA GLU A 224 3.92 11.33 20.20
C GLU A 224 5.24 10.59 20.39
N ARG A 225 6.24 10.99 19.62
CA ARG A 225 7.62 10.53 19.76
C ARG A 225 8.52 11.71 20.05
N ALA A 226 9.40 11.55 21.04
CA ALA A 226 10.47 12.50 21.31
C ALA A 226 11.25 12.76 20.02
N PRO A 227 11.73 14.00 19.75
CA PRO A 227 12.36 14.34 18.49
C PRO A 227 13.54 13.46 18.09
N ARG A 228 14.28 12.93 19.08
CA ARG A 228 15.38 11.98 18.88
C ARG A 228 14.92 10.63 18.31
N ASP A 229 13.68 10.27 18.59
CA ASP A 229 13.01 9.01 18.21
C ASP A 229 11.99 9.24 17.06
N ALA A 230 11.86 10.49 16.60
CA ALA A 230 10.94 10.87 15.55
C ALA A 230 11.44 10.40 14.18
N THR A 231 10.56 9.74 13.42
CA THR A 231 10.88 9.34 12.05
C THR A 231 10.64 10.51 11.07
N PRO A 232 11.19 10.46 9.84
CA PRO A 232 10.85 11.43 8.81
C PRO A 232 9.34 11.53 8.50
N HIS A 233 8.59 10.44 8.73
CA HIS A 233 7.13 10.45 8.56
C HIS A 233 6.46 11.31 9.63
N ASP A 234 6.90 11.19 10.88
CA ASP A 234 6.40 11.97 12.02
C ASP A 234 6.53 13.47 11.74
N LEU A 235 7.70 13.90 11.24
CA LEU A 235 7.94 15.31 10.94
C LEU A 235 7.11 15.79 9.75
N ARG A 236 6.88 14.94 8.75
CA ARG A 236 6.07 15.29 7.57
C ARG A 236 4.59 15.40 7.90
N THR A 237 4.05 14.48 8.71
CA THR A 237 2.67 14.56 9.21
C THR A 237 2.50 15.77 10.12
N ARG A 238 3.51 16.13 10.93
CA ARG A 238 3.46 17.34 11.76
C ARG A 238 3.46 18.63 10.93
N SER A 239 4.19 18.67 9.82
CA SER A 239 4.29 19.87 8.96
C SER A 239 3.14 20.02 7.96
N LEU A 240 2.73 18.94 7.29
CA LEU A 240 1.69 18.94 6.24
C LEU A 240 0.31 18.50 6.75
N GLY A 241 0.18 18.24 8.05
CA GLY A 241 -1.01 17.63 8.62
C GLY A 241 -2.24 18.52 8.61
N LEU A 242 -3.38 17.89 8.84
CA LEU A 242 -4.65 18.55 9.12
C LEU A 242 -4.69 18.94 10.60
N ASP A 243 -5.32 20.06 10.93
CA ASP A 243 -5.79 20.38 12.27
C ASP A 243 -7.30 20.21 12.38
N VAL A 244 -7.77 20.03 13.61
CA VAL A 244 -9.21 20.05 13.91
C VAL A 244 -9.45 21.29 14.76
N ARG A 245 -10.47 22.06 14.41
CA ARG A 245 -10.91 23.23 15.16
C ARG A 245 -12.36 23.02 15.53
N ASP A 246 -12.75 23.53 16.68
CA ASP A 246 -14.16 23.67 17.00
C ASP A 246 -14.70 24.94 16.33
N VAL A 247 -15.73 24.79 15.52
CA VAL A 247 -16.50 25.90 14.96
C VAL A 247 -17.95 25.70 15.39
N ASP A 248 -18.38 26.50 16.37
CA ASP A 248 -19.74 26.49 16.92
C ASP A 248 -20.21 25.11 17.41
N GLY A 249 -19.32 24.33 18.05
CA GLY A 249 -19.60 22.99 18.57
C GLY A 249 -19.45 21.88 17.53
N THR A 250 -19.00 22.23 16.32
CA THR A 250 -18.76 21.27 15.23
C THR A 250 -17.27 21.15 14.96
N PRO A 251 -16.69 19.93 14.99
CA PRO A 251 -15.29 19.74 14.64
C PRO A 251 -15.09 19.93 13.13
N GLU A 252 -14.34 20.97 12.74
CA GLU A 252 -13.93 21.24 11.36
C GLU A 252 -12.47 20.87 11.14
N VAL A 253 -12.18 20.16 10.05
CA VAL A 253 -10.83 19.76 9.66
C VAL A 253 -10.22 20.80 8.74
N VAL A 254 -9.14 21.45 9.15
CA VAL A 254 -8.47 22.53 8.40
C VAL A 254 -7.04 22.14 8.07
N ALA A 255 -6.62 22.37 6.83
CA ALA A 255 -5.22 22.19 6.44
C ALA A 255 -4.29 23.17 7.20
N ARG A 256 -3.11 22.70 7.61
CA ARG A 256 -2.05 23.60 8.11
C ARG A 256 -1.39 24.33 6.95
N ALA A 257 -0.78 25.49 7.21
CA ALA A 257 -0.21 26.40 6.21
C ALA A 257 0.85 25.82 5.24
N ALA A 258 1.29 24.57 5.43
CA ALA A 258 2.16 23.88 4.48
C ALA A 258 1.40 22.88 3.57
N GLY A 259 0.08 22.79 3.68
CA GLY A 259 -0.84 22.07 2.79
C GLY A 259 -1.75 23.04 2.08
#